data_AF-A0A1S8THC0-F1
#
_entry.id   AF-A0A1S8THC0-F1
#
_cell.length_a   1.000
_cell.length_b   1.000
_cell.length_c   1.000
_cell.angle_alpha   90.00
_cell.angle_beta   90.00
_cell.angle_gamma   90.00
#
_symmetry.space_group_name_H-M   'P 1'
#
loop_
_entity.id
_entity.type
_entity.pdbx_description
1 polymer ?
#
loop_
_entity_poly.entity_id
_entity_poly.type
_entity_poly.pdbx_seq_one_letter_code
_entity_poly.pdbx_strand_id
1 'polypeptide(L)' 'MHTNDGANVQQWNDNGADCQKWRIEDLGNGYCKIVNKNSGKCLDVNANSATAGENVQQWTDNGYDAQCWKLVQLN' A
#
# COMPACT_ATOMS: atom_id res chain seq x y z
N MET A 1 15.37 6.87 -1.45
CA MET A 1 14.11 6.13 -1.20
C MET A 1 13.53 5.70 -2.52
N HIS A 2 13.01 4.47 -2.63
CA HIS A 2 12.44 3.97 -3.88
C HIS A 2 11.07 4.60 -4.15
N THR A 3 10.88 5.03 -5.39
CA THR A 3 9.64 5.65 -5.89
C THR A 3 9.13 4.98 -7.16
N ASN A 4 9.74 3.87 -7.58
CA ASN A 4 9.32 3.15 -8.78
C ASN A 4 8.17 2.21 -8.49
N ASP A 5 7.38 1.90 -9.51
CA ASP A 5 6.42 0.81 -9.47
C ASP A 5 7.14 -0.51 -9.20
N GLY A 6 6.54 -1.35 -8.37
CA GLY A 6 7.08 -2.64 -7.96
C GLY A 6 8.15 -2.57 -6.86
N ALA A 7 8.45 -1.38 -6.34
CA ALA A 7 9.34 -1.28 -5.19
C ALA A 7 8.69 -1.91 -3.94
N ASN A 8 9.45 -2.77 -3.27
CA ASN A 8 8.94 -3.57 -2.16
C ASN A 8 8.55 -2.71 -0.95
N VAL A 9 7.48 -3.10 -0.25
CA VAL A 9 7.18 -2.56 1.08
C VAL A 9 7.99 -3.33 2.12
N GLN A 10 8.66 -2.59 3.00
CA GLN A 10 9.55 -3.16 3.99
C GLN A 10 9.35 -2.49 5.36
N GLN A 11 9.58 -3.26 6.41
CA GLN A 11 9.64 -2.74 7.77
C GLN A 11 11.05 -2.22 8.07
N TRP A 12 11.12 -1.15 8.86
CA TRP A 12 12.37 -0.58 9.34
C TRP A 12 12.13 0.17 10.66
N ASN A 13 13.21 0.44 11.39
CA ASN A 13 13.14 1.30 12.58
C ASN A 13 12.60 2.68 12.21
N ASP A 14 11.66 3.20 13.00
CA ASP A 14 11.12 4.55 12.79
C ASP A 14 12.25 5.58 12.83
N ASN A 15 12.39 6.30 11.73
CA ASN A 15 13.37 7.37 11.55
C ASN A 15 12.72 8.67 11.06
N GLY A 16 11.38 8.74 11.09
CA GLY A 16 10.63 9.91 10.66
C GLY A 16 10.70 10.21 9.16
N ALA A 17 11.30 9.34 8.34
CA ALA A 17 11.40 9.57 6.91
C ALA A 17 10.05 9.37 6.21
N ASP A 18 9.80 10.12 5.14
CA ASP A 18 8.48 10.14 4.50
C ASP A 18 8.10 8.79 3.84
N CYS A 19 9.04 7.88 3.60
CA CYS A 19 8.72 6.53 3.12
C CYS A 19 8.06 5.65 4.19
N GLN A 20 8.14 6.03 5.47
CA GLN A 20 7.48 5.35 6.59
C GLN A 20 6.09 5.93 6.89
N LYS A 21 5.70 7.02 6.22
CA LYS A 21 4.43 7.71 6.44
C LYS A 21 3.45 7.34 5.34
N TRP A 22 2.24 7.00 5.75
CA TRP A 22 1.15 6.60 4.88
C TRP A 22 -0.10 7.39 5.24
N ARG A 23 -0.92 7.71 4.23
CA ARG A 23 -2.27 8.25 4.44
C ARG A 23 -3.30 7.22 4.04
N ILE A 24 -4.45 7.26 4.69
CA ILE A 24 -5.60 6.43 4.37
C ILE A 24 -6.59 7.30 3.60
N GLU A 25 -6.97 6.85 2.41
CA GLU A 25 -7.99 7.50 1.58
C GLU A 25 -9.23 6.60 1.56
N ASP A 26 -10.35 7.10 2.07
CA ASP A 26 -11.62 6.35 2.13
C ASP A 26 -12.19 6.14 0.72
N LEU A 27 -12.56 4.90 0.41
CA LEU A 27 -13.28 4.51 -0.81
C LEU A 27 -14.77 4.26 -0.56
N GLY A 28 -15.21 4.38 0.70
CA GLY A 28 -16.56 4.02 1.13
C GLY A 28 -16.69 2.53 1.42
N ASN A 29 -17.83 2.16 2.03
CA ASN A 29 -18.17 0.77 2.38
C ASN A 29 -17.11 0.04 3.23
N GLY A 30 -16.28 0.79 3.96
CA GLY A 30 -15.20 0.25 4.80
C GLY A 30 -13.94 -0.15 4.03
N TYR A 31 -13.81 0.24 2.77
CA TYR A 31 -12.60 0.08 1.97
C TYR A 31 -11.81 1.39 1.91
N CYS A 32 -10.50 1.26 1.72
CA CYS A 32 -9.60 2.41 1.60
C CYS A 32 -8.43 2.11 0.67
N LYS A 33 -7.76 3.16 0.20
CA LYS A 33 -6.39 3.10 -0.30
C LYS A 33 -5.43 3.49 0.81
N ILE A 34 -4.26 2.87 0.82
CA ILE A 34 -3.16 3.21 1.73
C ILE A 34 -2.04 3.77 0.86
N VAL A 35 -1.79 5.08 0.95
CA VAL A 35 -0.93 5.80 -0.01
C VAL A 35 0.34 6.31 0.66
N ASN A 36 1.49 5.97 0.09
CA ASN A 36 2.79 6.35 0.62
C ASN A 36 3.00 7.87 0.47
N LYS A 37 3.47 8.54 1.52
CA LYS A 37 3.73 9.98 1.47
C LYS A 37 4.91 10.33 0.55
N ASN A 38 5.98 9.53 0.55
CA ASN A 38 7.18 9.81 -0.24
C ASN A 38 6.97 9.62 -1.75
N SER A 39 6.28 8.55 -2.17
CA SER A 39 6.12 8.24 -3.60
C SER A 39 4.76 8.61 -4.19
N GLY A 40 3.74 8.85 -3.36
CA GLY A 40 2.36 9.02 -3.80
C GLY A 40 1.69 7.75 -4.33
N LYS A 41 2.34 6.59 -4.21
CA LYS A 41 1.87 5.29 -4.71
C LYS A 41 1.07 4.51 -3.67
N CYS A 42 0.17 3.66 -4.14
CA CYS A 42 -0.70 2.83 -3.32
C CYS A 42 0.04 1.58 -2.82
N LEU A 43 -0.33 1.10 -1.63
CA LEU A 43 -0.08 -0.27 -1.19
C LEU A 43 -0.81 -1.23 -2.14
N ASP A 44 -0.08 -2.15 -2.76
CA ASP A 44 -0.54 -2.90 -3.94
C ASP A 44 -0.16 -4.38 -3.79
N VAL A 45 -1.10 -5.30 -4.05
CA VAL A 45 -0.80 -6.72 -4.22
C VAL A 45 -0.30 -6.95 -5.64
N ASN A 46 0.89 -7.53 -5.77
CA ASN A 46 1.54 -7.70 -7.05
C ASN A 46 0.64 -8.43 -8.07
N ALA A 47 0.65 -7.91 -9.30
CA ALA A 47 -0.09 -8.43 -10.44
C ALA A 47 -1.61 -8.58 -10.24
N ASN A 48 -2.20 -7.88 -9.25
CA ASN A 48 -3.61 -8.06 -8.88
C ASN A 48 -3.95 -9.53 -8.58
N SER A 49 -2.98 -10.25 -8.01
CA SER A 49 -3.08 -11.68 -7.74
C SER A 49 -3.92 -11.94 -6.48
N ALA A 50 -4.83 -12.91 -6.56
CA ALA A 50 -5.58 -13.43 -5.42
C ALA A 50 -4.85 -14.59 -4.71
N THR A 51 -3.62 -14.91 -5.16
CA THR A 51 -2.85 -16.03 -4.63
C THR A 51 -2.28 -15.68 -3.26
N ALA A 52 -2.47 -16.56 -2.27
CA ALA A 52 -1.90 -16.36 -0.95
C ALA A 52 -0.36 -16.37 -1.00
N GLY A 53 0.26 -15.42 -0.29
CA GLY A 53 1.72 -15.27 -0.25
C GLY A 53 2.30 -14.37 -1.35
N GLU A 54 1.45 -13.77 -2.19
CA GLU A 54 1.89 -12.76 -3.16
C GLU A 54 2.48 -11.53 -2.48
N ASN A 55 3.39 -10.89 -3.21
CA ASN A 55 4.11 -9.75 -2.66
C ASN A 55 3.21 -8.53 -2.51
N VAL A 56 3.45 -7.76 -1.44
CA VAL A 56 2.87 -6.43 -1.26
C VAL A 56 3.94 -5.38 -1.58
N GLN A 57 3.63 -4.55 -2.57
CA GLN A 57 4.54 -3.56 -3.15
C GLN A 57 3.89 -2.17 -3.15
N GLN A 58 4.61 -1.19 -3.69
CA GLN A 58 4.00 0.08 -4.08
C GLN A 58 3.79 0.12 -5.60
N TRP A 59 2.63 0.64 -6.02
CA TRP A 59 2.32 0.83 -7.42
C TRP A 59 1.52 2.11 -7.64
N THR A 60 1.69 2.72 -8.81
CA THR A 60 0.89 3.85 -9.27
C THR A 60 -0.59 3.49 -9.18
N ASP A 61 -1.43 4.41 -8.71
CA ASP A 61 -2.86 4.16 -8.61
C ASP A 61 -3.43 3.77 -9.98
N ASN A 62 -3.99 2.55 -10.07
CA ASN A 62 -4.50 1.97 -11.31
C ASN A 62 -5.97 1.54 -11.21
N GLY A 63 -6.61 1.76 -10.05
CA GLY A 63 -8.01 1.45 -9.81
C GLY A 63 -8.35 -0.04 -9.69
N TYR A 64 -7.37 -0.95 -9.68
CA TYR A 64 -7.61 -2.38 -9.45
C TYR A 64 -7.78 -2.72 -7.97
N ASP A 65 -8.44 -3.85 -7.71
CA ASP A 65 -8.73 -4.35 -6.36
C ASP A 65 -7.46 -4.62 -5.53
N ALA A 66 -6.32 -4.86 -6.19
CA ALA A 66 -4.99 -4.93 -5.58
C ALA A 66 -4.65 -3.78 -4.62
N GLN A 67 -5.32 -2.63 -4.77
CA GLN A 67 -5.07 -1.40 -4.03
C GLN A 67 -6.21 -1.04 -3.06
N CYS A 68 -7.22 -1.91 -2.95
CA CYS A 68 -8.41 -1.74 -2.13
C CYS A 68 -8.30 -2.56 -0.85
N TRP A 69 -8.04 -1.90 0.27
CA TRP A 69 -7.79 -2.54 1.57
C TRP A 69 -8.96 -2.35 2.53
N LYS A 70 -9.19 -3.37 3.37
CA LYS A 70 -10.06 -3.29 4.54
C LYS A 70 -9.22 -3.44 5.81
N LEU A 71 -9.26 -2.42 6.67
CA LEU A 71 -8.59 -2.48 7.97
C LEU A 71 -9.47 -3.25 8.95
N VAL A 72 -8.94 -4.34 9.49
CA VAL A 72 -9.63 -5.18 10.47
C VAL A 72 -8.89 -5.07 11.78
N GLN A 73 -9.60 -4.67 12.84
CA GLN A 73 -9.05 -4.69 14.18
C GLN A 73 -8.95 -6.14 14.67
N LEU A 74 -7.76 -6.52 15.11
CA LEU A 74 -7.52 -7.80 15.77
C LEU A 74 -7.69 -7.60 17.28
N ASN A 75 -8.30 -8.59 17.95
CA ASN A 75 -8.50 -8.63 19.40
C ASN A 75 -7.30 -9.26 20.10
#